data_AF-A0A2T5ITE3-F1
#
_entry.id   AF-A0A2T5ITE3-F1
#
_cell.length_a   1.000
_cell.length_b   1.000
_cell.length_c   1.000
_cell.angle_alpha   90.00
_cell.angle_beta   90.00
_cell.angle_gamma   90.00
#
_symmetry.space_group_name_H-M   'P 1'
#
loop_
_entity.id
_entity.type
_entity.pdbx_description
1 polymer ?
#
loop_
_entity_poly.entity_id
_entity_poly.type
_entity_poly.pdbx_seq_one_letter_code
_entity_poly.pdbx_strand_id
1 'polypeptide(L)'
;MSANRKSVFLSEESLSIVGPFTSGRLNSIIERYGYLLKTQDIADVFSPSQLALIYQVTKERATKERESWRQFHSITLRDLLNTVKTVDNCRNIDEMIDTINELKPLQWVALIDAIEMFWADERVRLFQAYQLRKKQP
;
A
#
# COMPACT_ATOMS: atom_id res chain seq x y z
N MET A 1 0.69 9.31 39.77
CA MET A 1 1.56 9.22 38.59
C MET A 1 0.70 8.79 37.41
N SER A 2 0.69 9.58 36.34
CA SER A 2 -0.20 9.41 35.18
C SER A 2 0.28 8.26 34.29
N ALA A 3 -0.41 7.11 34.34
CA ALA A 3 -0.24 6.00 33.42
C ALA A 3 -1.41 5.99 32.41
N ASN A 4 -1.50 7.05 31.61
CA ASN A 4 -2.46 7.12 30.52
C ASN A 4 -1.73 7.48 29.22
N ARG A 5 -0.92 6.54 28.71
CA ARG A 5 -0.68 6.44 27.28
C ARG A 5 -1.41 5.19 26.80
N LYS A 6 -2.63 5.40 26.32
CA LYS A 6 -3.36 4.44 25.49
C LYS A 6 -2.48 4.13 24.28
N SER A 7 -1.62 3.12 24.41
CA SER A 7 -0.96 2.44 23.31
C SER A 7 -2.04 1.65 22.59
N VAL A 8 -2.68 2.30 21.63
CA VAL A 8 -3.59 1.63 20.72
C VAL A 8 -2.74 0.74 19.81
N PHE A 9 -3.26 -0.45 19.50
CA PHE A 9 -2.82 -1.35 18.44
C PHE A 9 -1.62 -2.26 18.73
N LEU A 10 -1.80 -3.27 19.59
CA LEU A 10 -1.30 -4.62 19.30
C LEU A 10 -2.21 -5.62 20.03
N SER A 11 -2.75 -6.64 19.33
CA SER A 11 -3.46 -7.75 19.97
C SER A 11 -2.51 -8.54 20.88
N GLU A 12 -3.01 -9.33 21.84
CA GLU A 12 -2.15 -10.18 22.67
C GLU A 12 -1.23 -11.11 21.85
N GLU A 13 -1.71 -11.63 20.72
CA GLU A 13 -0.89 -12.37 19.75
C GLU A 13 0.20 -11.50 19.09
N SER A 14 -0.10 -10.23 18.81
CA SER A 14 0.91 -9.32 18.29
C SER A 14 1.97 -9.01 19.36
N LEU A 15 1.58 -8.94 20.63
CA LEU A 15 2.51 -8.77 21.76
C LEU A 15 3.33 -10.04 22.04
N SER A 16 2.81 -11.24 21.79
CA SER A 16 3.58 -12.48 21.94
C SER A 16 4.64 -12.65 20.83
N ILE A 17 4.34 -12.14 19.63
CA ILE A 17 5.27 -12.13 18.50
C ILE A 17 6.30 -11.00 18.65
N VAL A 18 5.89 -9.81 19.07
CA VAL A 18 6.76 -8.62 19.16
C VAL A 18 7.51 -8.53 20.49
N GLY A 19 6.95 -9.07 21.58
CA GLY A 19 7.50 -9.04 22.94
C GLY A 19 8.96 -9.53 23.08
N PRO A 20 9.44 -10.53 22.31
CA PRO A 20 10.84 -10.95 22.33
C PRO A 20 11.81 -9.96 21.66
N PHE A 21 11.31 -9.06 20.81
CA PHE A 21 12.12 -8.11 20.06
C PHE A 21 12.22 -6.80 20.84
N THR A 22 13.30 -6.63 21.59
CA THR A 22 13.66 -5.30 22.09
C THR A 22 13.78 -4.34 20.90
N SER A 23 13.38 -3.08 21.07
CA SER A 23 13.37 -2.07 19.99
C SER A 23 14.70 -2.01 19.22
N GLY A 24 15.82 -2.22 19.91
CA GLY A 24 17.16 -2.30 19.30
C GLY A 24 17.41 -3.57 18.46
N ARG A 25 16.82 -4.72 18.81
CA ARG A 25 16.90 -5.96 18.00
C ARG A 25 16.00 -5.90 16.78
N LEU A 26 14.81 -5.31 16.91
CA LEU A 26 13.90 -5.14 15.77
C LEU A 26 14.49 -4.15 14.77
N ASN A 27 15.04 -3.03 15.24
CA ASN A 27 15.76 -2.09 14.39
C ASN A 27 17.00 -2.72 13.75
N SER A 28 17.79 -3.53 14.47
CA SER A 28 18.96 -4.18 13.87
C SER A 28 18.59 -5.27 12.86
N ILE A 29 17.45 -5.95 13.01
CA ILE A 29 16.90 -6.86 12.01
C ILE A 29 16.42 -6.08 10.79
N ILE A 30 15.73 -4.94 10.97
CA ILE A 30 15.32 -4.06 9.88
C ILE A 30 16.54 -3.45 9.18
N GLU A 31 17.59 -3.05 9.87
CA GLU A 31 18.81 -2.54 9.25
C GLU A 31 19.58 -3.66 8.53
N ARG A 32 19.67 -4.85 9.14
CA ARG A 32 20.42 -5.99 8.61
C ARG A 32 19.70 -6.69 7.47
N TYR A 33 18.37 -6.70 7.43
CA TYR A 33 17.60 -7.39 6.40
C TYR A 33 16.70 -6.43 5.62
N GLY A 34 16.73 -5.13 5.91
CA GLY A 34 16.00 -4.10 5.17
C GLY A 34 16.45 -3.97 3.74
N TYR A 35 17.67 -4.41 3.41
CA TYR A 35 18.11 -4.55 2.03
C TYR A 35 17.47 -5.74 1.30
N LEU A 36 16.97 -6.75 2.01
CA LEU A 36 16.11 -7.81 1.44
C LEU A 36 14.66 -7.33 1.33
N LEU A 37 14.28 -6.35 2.15
CA LEU A 37 13.07 -5.52 2.00
C LEU A 37 13.26 -4.37 1.00
N LYS A 38 14.44 -4.21 0.36
CA LYS A 38 14.54 -3.47 -0.90
C LYS A 38 13.81 -4.33 -1.92
N THR A 39 12.50 -4.14 -1.86
CA THR A 39 11.49 -4.43 -2.85
C THR A 39 12.12 -4.41 -4.23
N GLN A 40 11.88 -5.47 -4.99
CA GLN A 40 12.06 -5.40 -6.43
C GLN A 40 11.36 -4.14 -6.90
N ASP A 41 12.08 -3.27 -7.62
CA ASP A 41 11.56 -1.97 -7.98
C ASP A 41 10.31 -2.19 -8.83
N ILE A 42 9.15 -1.85 -8.28
CA ILE A 42 7.88 -2.04 -8.98
C ILE A 42 7.83 -1.16 -10.25
N ALA A 43 8.68 -0.13 -10.32
CA ALA A 43 8.90 0.69 -11.50
C ALA A 43 9.55 -0.09 -12.67
N ASP A 44 10.25 -1.19 -12.40
CA ASP A 44 10.79 -2.08 -13.45
C ASP A 44 9.71 -3.05 -13.99
N VAL A 45 8.61 -3.23 -13.26
CA VAL A 45 7.53 -4.17 -13.60
C VAL A 45 6.38 -3.48 -14.32
N PHE A 46 6.04 -2.26 -13.89
CA PHE A 46 4.95 -1.48 -14.47
C PHE A 46 5.47 -0.14 -14.97
N SER A 47 5.01 0.24 -16.16
CA SER A 47 5.24 1.59 -16.67
C SER A 47 4.56 2.65 -15.78
N PRO A 48 5.03 3.91 -15.81
CA PRO A 48 4.44 4.98 -15.00
C PRO A 48 2.94 5.19 -15.22
N SER A 49 2.45 4.99 -16.45
CA SER A 49 1.03 5.09 -16.78
C SER A 49 0.20 3.92 -16.22
N GLN A 50 0.76 2.71 -16.22
CA GLN A 50 0.14 1.55 -15.59
C GLN A 50 0.06 1.70 -14.08
N LEU A 51 1.13 2.18 -13.43
CA LEU A 51 1.11 2.50 -12.00
C LEU A 51 0.08 3.59 -11.67
N ALA A 52 0.01 4.65 -12.47
CA ALA A 52 -0.99 5.70 -12.29
C ALA A 52 -2.42 5.15 -12.37
N LEU A 53 -2.69 4.23 -13.32
CA LEU A 53 -3.99 3.57 -13.41
C LEU A 53 -4.27 2.69 -12.19
N ILE A 54 -3.29 1.90 -11.72
CA ILE A 54 -3.41 1.08 -10.51
C ILE A 54 -3.75 1.96 -9.29
N TYR A 55 -3.09 3.09 -9.14
CA TYR A 55 -3.39 4.02 -8.06
C TYR A 55 -4.82 4.54 -8.18
N GLN A 56 -5.27 4.92 -9.38
CA GLN A 56 -6.63 5.41 -9.58
C GLN A 56 -7.70 4.37 -9.23
N VAL A 57 -7.57 3.14 -9.72
CA VAL A 57 -8.58 2.09 -9.47
C VAL A 57 -8.59 1.63 -8.00
N THR A 58 -7.49 1.83 -7.26
CA THR A 58 -7.40 1.47 -5.84
C THR A 58 -7.83 2.59 -4.89
N LYS A 59 -8.12 3.79 -5.39
CA LYS A 59 -8.50 4.97 -4.61
C LYS A 59 -9.54 4.69 -3.54
N GLU A 60 -10.68 4.12 -3.93
CA GLU A 60 -11.78 3.89 -3.00
C GLU A 60 -11.38 2.97 -1.85
N ARG A 61 -10.65 1.89 -2.14
CA ARG A 61 -10.15 0.98 -1.11
C ARG A 61 -9.11 1.63 -0.22
N ALA A 62 -8.18 2.37 -0.80
CA ALA A 62 -7.15 3.07 -0.04
C ALA A 62 -7.70 4.14 0.92
N THR A 63 -8.88 4.68 0.62
CA THR A 63 -9.57 5.66 1.46
C THR A 63 -10.55 5.06 2.48
N LYS A 64 -10.87 3.76 2.40
CA LYS A 64 -11.71 3.07 3.38
C LYS A 64 -10.85 2.61 4.56
N GLU A 65 -10.90 3.33 5.68
CA GLU A 65 -10.13 3.08 6.93
C GLU A 65 -10.28 1.68 7.58
N ARG A 66 -11.11 0.78 7.04
CA ARG A 66 -11.48 -0.48 7.71
C ARG A 66 -11.07 -1.76 6.98
N GLU A 67 -10.65 -1.70 5.72
CA GLU A 67 -10.19 -2.90 5.02
C GLU A 67 -8.70 -3.11 5.24
N SER A 68 -8.35 -4.25 5.82
CA SER A 68 -6.96 -4.64 5.94
C SER A 68 -6.43 -4.96 4.54
N TRP A 69 -5.38 -4.24 4.12
CA TRP A 69 -4.64 -4.54 2.88
C TRP A 69 -4.10 -5.98 2.83
N ARG A 70 -4.05 -6.67 3.98
CA ARG A 70 -3.78 -8.12 4.05
C ARG A 70 -4.76 -8.98 3.24
N GLN A 71 -5.98 -8.49 3.00
CA GLN A 71 -6.99 -9.16 2.18
C GLN A 71 -6.99 -8.67 0.72
N PHE A 72 -6.14 -7.70 0.38
CA PHE A 72 -6.01 -7.23 -0.99
C PHE A 72 -5.14 -8.21 -1.77
N HIS A 73 -5.78 -8.96 -2.66
CA HIS A 73 -5.17 -10.02 -3.46
C HIS A 73 -5.19 -9.67 -4.94
N SER A 74 -4.40 -10.39 -5.75
CA SER A 74 -4.33 -10.20 -7.20
C SER A 74 -5.70 -10.22 -7.87
N ILE A 75 -6.59 -11.12 -7.39
CA ILE A 75 -8.00 -11.20 -7.81
C ILE A 75 -8.71 -9.86 -7.63
N THR A 76 -8.54 -9.20 -6.48
CA THR A 76 -9.18 -7.92 -6.19
C THR A 76 -8.69 -6.81 -7.13
N LEU A 77 -7.38 -6.73 -7.37
CA LEU A 77 -6.83 -5.73 -8.29
C LEU A 77 -7.29 -5.98 -9.72
N ARG A 78 -7.32 -7.24 -10.15
CA ARG A 78 -7.86 -7.64 -11.45
C ARG A 78 -9.32 -7.22 -11.60
N ASP A 79 -10.15 -7.48 -10.60
CA ASP A 79 -11.57 -7.13 -10.65
C ASP A 79 -11.74 -5.60 -10.76
N LEU A 80 -10.93 -4.82 -10.04
CA LEU A 80 -10.89 -3.35 -10.15
C LEU A 80 -10.41 -2.86 -11.52
N LEU A 81 -9.44 -3.53 -12.15
CA LEU A 81 -9.01 -3.18 -13.51
C LEU A 81 -10.08 -3.50 -14.55
N ASN A 82 -10.79 -4.62 -14.38
CA ASN A 82 -11.88 -4.99 -15.26
C ASN A 82 -13.06 -4.02 -15.20
N THR A 83 -13.32 -3.35 -14.07
CA THR A 83 -14.42 -2.37 -14.00
C THR A 83 -14.15 -1.10 -14.80
N VAL A 84 -12.89 -0.74 -15.01
CA VAL A 84 -12.48 0.43 -15.82
C VAL A 84 -12.11 0.06 -17.26
N LYS A 85 -12.31 -1.22 -17.63
CA LYS A 85 -12.03 -1.73 -18.96
C LYS A 85 -13.06 -1.21 -19.97
N THR A 86 -12.55 -0.69 -21.07
CA THR A 86 -13.29 -0.13 -22.20
C THR A 86 -12.74 -0.73 -23.50
N VAL A 87 -13.41 -0.48 -24.62
CA VAL A 87 -12.93 -0.94 -25.93
C VAL A 87 -11.56 -0.34 -26.27
N ASP A 88 -11.30 0.91 -25.86
CA ASP A 88 -10.09 1.65 -26.24
C ASP A 88 -8.86 1.26 -25.41
N ASN A 89 -9.04 0.77 -24.18
CA ASN A 89 -7.95 0.40 -23.27
C ASN A 89 -7.88 -1.11 -22.96
N CYS A 90 -8.70 -1.93 -23.64
CA CYS A 90 -8.86 -3.35 -23.31
C CYS A 90 -7.53 -4.12 -23.29
N ARG A 91 -6.72 -3.92 -24.34
CA ARG A 91 -5.44 -4.62 -24.51
C ARG A 91 -4.44 -4.28 -23.41
N ASN A 92 -4.35 -3.00 -23.04
CA ASN A 92 -3.45 -2.55 -21.97
C ASN A 92 -3.87 -3.16 -20.63
N ILE A 93 -5.17 -3.16 -20.33
CA ILE A 93 -5.68 -3.76 -19.10
C ILE A 93 -5.44 -5.27 -19.07
N ASP A 94 -5.60 -5.97 -20.19
CA ASP A 94 -5.30 -7.41 -20.26
C ASP A 94 -3.80 -7.68 -20.01
N GLU A 95 -2.91 -6.92 -20.64
CA GLU A 95 -1.46 -7.00 -20.41
C GLU A 95 -1.10 -6.72 -18.94
N MET A 96 -1.76 -5.75 -18.29
CA MET A 96 -1.59 -5.49 -16.86
C MET A 96 -2.07 -6.65 -15.98
N ILE A 97 -3.21 -7.25 -16.31
CA ILE A 97 -3.77 -8.38 -15.57
C ILE A 97 -2.84 -9.60 -15.68
N ASP A 98 -2.32 -9.88 -16.87
CA ASP A 98 -1.35 -10.96 -17.07
C ASP A 98 -0.08 -10.72 -16.25
N THR A 99 0.45 -9.50 -16.28
CA THR A 99 1.59 -9.10 -15.43
C THR A 99 1.30 -9.32 -13.95
N ILE A 100 0.11 -8.93 -13.48
CA ILE A 100 -0.33 -9.11 -12.08
C ILE A 100 -0.38 -10.59 -11.68
N ASN A 101 -0.84 -11.46 -12.58
CA ASN A 101 -0.92 -12.90 -12.33
C ASN A 101 0.46 -13.56 -12.22
N GLU A 102 1.48 -12.98 -12.87
CA GLU A 102 2.86 -13.47 -12.89
C GLU A 102 3.73 -12.86 -11.78
N LEU A 103 3.21 -11.89 -11.00
CA LEU A 103 3.97 -11.26 -9.92
C LEU A 103 4.44 -12.29 -8.90
N LYS A 104 5.74 -12.27 -8.62
CA LYS A 104 6.32 -13.00 -7.51
C LYS A 104 5.78 -12.46 -6.18
N PRO A 105 5.71 -13.26 -5.11
CA PRO A 105 5.21 -12.81 -3.81
C PRO A 105 5.84 -11.52 -3.30
N LEU A 106 7.15 -11.32 -3.51
CA LEU A 106 7.85 -10.09 -3.11
C LEU A 106 7.48 -8.88 -3.99
N GLN A 107 7.22 -9.07 -5.28
CA GLN A 107 6.73 -8.00 -6.16
C GLN A 107 5.29 -7.62 -5.82
N TRP A 108 4.47 -8.61 -5.43
CA TRP A 108 3.13 -8.34 -4.92
C TRP A 108 3.18 -7.47 -3.68
N VAL A 109 4.01 -7.83 -2.68
CA VAL A 109 4.19 -7.00 -1.47
C VAL A 109 4.69 -5.60 -1.84
N ALA A 110 5.67 -5.49 -2.74
CA ALA A 110 6.17 -4.20 -3.21
C ALA A 110 5.08 -3.34 -3.87
N LEU A 111 4.19 -3.95 -4.64
CA LEU A 111 3.06 -3.25 -5.27
C LEU A 111 2.08 -2.72 -4.21
N ILE A 112 1.76 -3.52 -3.19
CA ILE A 112 0.90 -3.08 -2.09
C ILE A 112 1.53 -1.91 -1.35
N ASP A 113 2.80 -2.02 -0.98
CA ASP A 113 3.55 -0.96 -0.29
C ASP A 113 3.54 0.33 -1.12
N ALA A 114 3.75 0.24 -2.44
CA ALA A 114 3.71 1.39 -3.34
C ALA A 114 2.34 2.05 -3.40
N ILE A 115 1.25 1.27 -3.44
CA ILE A 115 -0.13 1.78 -3.40
C ILE A 115 -0.41 2.47 -2.06
N GLU A 116 -0.03 1.84 -0.94
CA GLU A 116 -0.23 2.39 0.40
C GLU A 116 0.52 3.71 0.59
N MET A 117 1.79 3.76 0.18
CA MET A 117 2.62 4.96 0.25
C MET A 117 2.05 6.10 -0.60
N PHE A 118 1.68 5.82 -1.86
CA PHE A 118 1.07 6.81 -2.74
C PHE A 118 -0.17 7.45 -2.10
N TRP A 119 -1.08 6.64 -1.56
CA TRP A 119 -2.31 7.15 -0.95
C TRP A 119 -2.10 7.75 0.45
N ALA A 120 -1.04 7.39 1.16
CA ALA A 120 -0.63 8.10 2.38
C ALA A 120 -0.19 9.53 2.04
N ASP A 121 0.69 9.70 1.05
CA ASP A 121 1.16 11.00 0.60
C ASP A 121 0.03 11.86 0.04
N GLU A 122 -0.85 11.26 -0.77
CA GLU A 122 -1.99 11.96 -1.36
C GLU A 122 -2.98 12.43 -0.29
N ARG A 123 -3.21 11.66 0.78
CA ARG A 123 -4.02 12.09 1.93
C ARG A 123 -3.41 13.29 2.64
N VAL A 124 -2.10 13.29 2.86
CA VAL A 124 -1.39 14.43 3.45
C VAL A 124 -1.54 15.66 2.56
N ARG A 125 -1.34 15.52 1.24
CA ARG A 125 -1.50 16.60 0.26
C ARG A 125 -2.91 17.19 0.27
N LEU A 126 -3.93 16.32 0.24
CA LEU A 126 -5.34 16.74 0.26
C LEU A 126 -5.72 17.43 1.57
N PHE A 127 -5.23 16.93 2.70
CA PHE A 127 -5.45 17.57 4.00
C PHE A 127 -4.80 18.96 4.07
N GLN A 128 -3.57 19.10 3.60
CA GLN A 128 -2.89 20.40 3.53
C GLN A 128 -3.65 21.39 2.62
N ALA A 129 -4.11 20.94 1.45
CA ALA A 129 -4.90 21.75 0.53
C ALA A 129 -6.22 22.22 1.16
N TYR A 130 -6.90 21.34 1.91
CA TYR A 130 -8.10 21.69 2.67
C TYR A 130 -7.81 22.76 3.74
N GLN A 131 -6.74 22.60 4.52
CA GLN A 131 -6.35 23.58 5.54
C GLN A 131 -6.04 24.96 4.93
N LEU A 132 -5.41 25.00 3.76
CA LEU A 132 -5.13 26.25 3.04
C LEU A 132 -6.42 26.94 2.57
N ARG A 133 -7.37 26.18 1.98
CA ARG A 133 -8.67 26.72 1.55
C ARG A 133 -9.50 27.25 2.72
N LYS A 134 -9.47 26.58 3.87
CA LYS A 134 -10.15 27.04 5.08
C LYS A 134 -9.59 28.35 5.64
N LYS A 135 -8.34 28.68 5.32
CA LYS A 135 -7.67 29.94 5.72
C LYS A 135 -7.87 31.08 4.72
N GLN A 136 -8.49 30.82 3.56
CA GLN A 136 -8.88 31.87 2.63
C GLN A 136 -10.23 32.47 3.11
N PRO A 137 -10.33 33.80 3.20
CA PRO A 137 -11.54 34.48 3.66
C PRO A 137 -12.74 34.29 2.72
#